data_AF-A0A5D4U3R4-F1
#
_entry.id   AF-A0A5D4U3R4-F1
#
_cell.length_a   1.000
_cell.length_b   1.000
_cell.length_c   1.000
_cell.angle_alpha   90.00
_cell.angle_beta   90.00
_cell.angle_gamma   90.00
#
_symmetry.space_group_name_H-M   'P 1'
#
loop_
_entity.id
_entity.type
_entity.pdbx_description
1 polymer ?
#
loop_
_entity_poly.entity_id
_entity_poly.type
_entity_poly.pdbx_seq_one_letter_code
_entity_poly.pdbx_strand_id
1 'polypeptide(L)'
;MELVKMIRFDRNGFTCGPPQSESIYKRREPIFINREIDNLFHTGQSIYTSEMTLPRSTDRQWSGCFCYLEEFTQVVTETRHIGFLPRESVIWVRNKSHLGGGIPYFNRFVHPLVEEGTDDDNMIKDTWVKMSIEDALERTYLWKKEYGSLPEWITECYLMEEQVKRLVYPSTNEKTLEFWLSKN
;
A
#
# COMPACT_ATOMS: atom_id res chain seq x y z
N MET A 1 17.55 -3.58 -14.84
CA MET A 1 16.26 -3.21 -14.27
C MET A 1 15.87 -4.32 -13.33
N GLU A 2 15.83 -4.05 -12.03
CA GLU A 2 15.40 -5.02 -11.03
C GLU A 2 13.87 -4.92 -10.91
N LEU A 3 13.19 -6.06 -10.93
CA LEU A 3 11.74 -6.14 -10.90
C LEU A 3 11.30 -6.70 -9.55
N VAL A 4 10.27 -6.09 -8.96
CA VAL A 4 9.68 -6.52 -7.70
C VAL A 4 8.33 -7.14 -7.96
N LYS A 5 8.08 -8.25 -7.26
CA LYS A 5 6.84 -9.01 -7.37
C LYS A 5 5.68 -8.30 -6.67
N MET A 6 4.60 -8.09 -7.40
CA MET A 6 3.31 -7.64 -6.89
C MET A 6 2.34 -8.80 -6.92
N ILE A 7 1.58 -8.97 -5.85
CA ILE A 7 0.64 -10.08 -5.65
C ILE A 7 -0.77 -9.53 -5.50
N ARG A 8 -1.70 -9.96 -6.35
CA ARG A 8 -3.13 -9.70 -6.20
C ARG A 8 -3.85 -11.01 -5.93
N PHE A 9 -4.74 -11.01 -4.94
CA PHE A 9 -5.67 -12.09 -4.69
C PHE A 9 -7.05 -11.61 -5.16
N ASP A 10 -7.51 -12.14 -6.30
CA ASP A 10 -8.79 -11.77 -6.94
C ASP A 10 -9.09 -12.78 -8.04
N ARG A 11 -10.35 -12.96 -8.44
CA ARG A 11 -10.72 -13.83 -9.58
C ARG A 11 -10.41 -13.23 -10.94
N ASN A 12 -10.36 -11.90 -11.03
CA ASN A 12 -10.19 -11.16 -12.28
C ASN A 12 -8.75 -10.65 -12.48
N GLY A 13 -7.83 -11.00 -11.59
CA GLY A 13 -6.47 -10.48 -11.61
C GLY A 13 -6.38 -9.00 -11.23
N PHE A 14 -5.41 -8.29 -11.81
CA PHE A 14 -5.18 -6.87 -11.54
C PHE A 14 -6.22 -6.02 -12.27
N THR A 15 -7.39 -5.87 -11.66
CA THR A 15 -8.45 -4.98 -12.15
C THR A 15 -8.43 -3.66 -11.40
N CYS A 16 -8.71 -2.58 -12.13
CA CYS A 16 -8.76 -1.24 -11.56
C CYS A 16 -10.21 -0.87 -11.23
N GLY A 17 -10.40 -0.30 -10.04
CA GLY A 17 -11.68 0.21 -9.56
C GLY A 17 -11.48 1.47 -8.73
N PRO A 18 -12.57 2.10 -8.24
CA PRO A 18 -12.44 3.18 -7.26
C PRO A 18 -11.71 2.65 -6.01
N PRO A 19 -11.00 3.52 -5.26
CA PRO A 19 -10.26 3.11 -4.08
C PRO A 19 -11.23 2.93 -2.92
N GLN A 20 -12.11 1.94 -3.02
CA GLN A 20 -13.01 1.56 -1.94
C GLN A 20 -12.49 0.26 -1.36
N SER A 21 -12.19 0.27 -0.06
CA SER A 21 -11.88 -0.98 0.63
C SER A 21 -13.10 -1.90 0.51
N GLU A 22 -12.90 -3.12 0.02
CA GLU A 22 -13.96 -4.15 -0.06
C GLU A 22 -14.37 -4.67 1.33
N SER A 23 -13.74 -4.18 2.41
CA SER A 23 -14.11 -4.51 3.78
C SER A 23 -15.54 -4.06 4.09
N ILE A 24 -16.44 -5.05 4.11
CA ILE A 24 -17.87 -4.92 4.45
C ILE A 24 -18.08 -4.23 5.82
N TYR A 25 -17.07 -4.29 6.70
CA TYR A 25 -17.11 -3.73 8.06
C TYR A 25 -16.59 -2.29 8.18
N LYS A 26 -15.94 -1.76 7.14
CA LYS A 26 -15.41 -0.39 7.12
C LYS A 26 -15.47 0.17 5.70
N ARG A 27 -16.67 0.54 5.24
CA ARG A 27 -16.87 1.48 4.11
C ARG A 27 -16.33 2.88 4.48
N ARG A 28 -15.04 3.00 4.75
CA ARG A 28 -14.38 4.29 4.94
C ARG A 28 -13.61 4.57 3.67
N GLU A 29 -13.83 5.75 3.12
CA GLU A 29 -13.08 6.24 1.97
C GLU A 29 -11.62 6.42 2.42
N PRO A 30 -10.63 5.80 1.75
CA PRO A 30 -9.24 5.94 2.10
C PRO A 30 -8.77 7.37 1.85
N ILE A 31 -7.84 7.82 2.68
CA ILE A 31 -7.23 9.14 2.54
C ILE A 31 -5.81 8.99 2.01
N PHE A 32 -5.54 9.63 0.89
CA PHE A 32 -4.22 9.61 0.26
C PHE A 32 -3.48 10.90 0.60
N ILE A 33 -2.38 10.76 1.33
CA ILE A 33 -1.51 11.84 1.73
C ILE A 33 -0.47 12.03 0.63
N ASN A 34 -0.50 13.17 -0.05
CA ASN A 34 0.38 13.50 -1.19
C ASN A 34 1.83 13.81 -0.77
N ARG A 35 2.40 12.98 0.12
CA ARG A 35 3.79 12.98 0.53
C ARG A 35 4.43 11.66 0.23
N GLU A 36 5.67 11.74 -0.22
CA GLU A 36 6.57 10.61 -0.36
C GLU A 36 7.41 10.49 0.91
N ILE A 37 7.52 9.26 1.43
CA ILE A 37 8.40 8.95 2.54
C ILE A 37 9.81 8.78 1.99
N ASP A 38 10.74 9.58 2.50
CA ASP A 38 12.16 9.55 2.20
C ASP A 38 13.01 9.02 3.38
N ASN A 39 12.38 8.83 4.55
CA ASN A 39 13.03 8.30 5.75
C ASN A 39 12.07 7.43 6.57
N LEU A 40 12.39 6.13 6.66
CA LEU A 40 11.55 5.13 7.34
C LEU A 40 11.45 5.32 8.87
N PHE A 41 12.32 6.11 9.49
CA PHE A 41 12.35 6.36 10.94
C PHE A 41 11.68 7.69 11.33
N HIS A 42 11.43 8.58 10.37
CA HIS A 42 10.81 9.87 10.63
C HIS A 42 9.28 9.73 10.74
N THR A 43 8.80 9.48 11.95
CA THR A 43 7.39 9.19 12.25
C THR A 43 6.73 10.30 13.07
N GLY A 44 5.39 10.30 13.15
CA GLY A 44 4.63 11.27 13.95
C GLY A 44 4.67 12.71 13.41
N GLN A 45 4.89 12.87 12.10
CA GLN A 45 4.98 14.16 11.45
C GLN A 45 3.60 14.83 11.33
N SER A 46 3.63 16.17 11.24
CA SER A 46 2.45 16.98 10.97
C SER A 46 2.31 17.26 9.48
N ILE A 47 1.08 17.35 8.99
CA ILE A 47 0.78 17.62 7.58
C ILE A 47 -0.40 18.59 7.45
N TYR A 48 -0.38 19.44 6.43
CA TYR A 48 -1.52 20.29 6.13
C TYR A 48 -2.64 19.47 5.49
N THR A 49 -3.88 19.80 5.79
CA THR A 49 -5.04 19.11 5.20
C THR A 49 -5.16 19.30 3.70
N SER A 50 -4.59 20.38 3.14
CA SER A 50 -4.47 20.61 1.69
C SER A 50 -3.60 19.57 0.97
N GLU A 51 -2.79 18.81 1.72
CA GLU A 51 -1.92 17.76 1.17
C GLU A 51 -2.61 16.39 1.17
N MET A 52 -3.86 16.33 1.63
CA MET A 52 -4.66 15.11 1.62
C MET A 52 -5.62 15.12 0.44
N THR A 53 -5.83 13.93 -0.13
CA THR A 53 -6.89 13.69 -1.10
C THR A 53 -7.83 12.64 -0.55
N LEU A 54 -9.13 12.94 -0.59
CA LEU A 54 -10.21 12.02 -0.29
C LEU A 54 -10.94 11.73 -1.61
N PRO A 55 -10.55 10.68 -2.35
CA PRO A 55 -11.13 10.40 -3.65
C PRO A 55 -12.59 10.01 -3.49
N ARG A 56 -13.46 10.64 -4.27
CA ARG A 56 -14.85 10.22 -4.37
C ARG A 56 -14.94 8.97 -5.22
N SER A 57 -15.99 8.19 -5.03
CA SER A 57 -16.28 6.99 -5.84
C SER A 57 -16.36 7.27 -7.36
N THR A 58 -16.68 8.50 -7.74
CA THR A 58 -16.78 8.95 -9.13
C THR A 58 -15.45 9.43 -9.73
N ASP A 59 -14.40 9.60 -8.92
CA ASP A 59 -13.14 10.20 -9.33
C ASP A 59 -12.27 9.16 -10.05
N ARG A 60 -12.51 8.97 -11.34
CA ARG A 60 -11.82 7.98 -12.17
C ARG A 60 -10.29 8.11 -12.19
N GLN A 61 -9.76 9.30 -11.92
CA GLN A 61 -8.31 9.53 -11.81
C GLN A 61 -7.66 8.74 -10.66
N TRP A 62 -8.45 8.36 -9.66
CA TRP A 62 -8.07 7.50 -8.55
C TRP A 62 -8.49 6.05 -8.80
N SER A 63 -8.69 5.64 -10.06
CA SER A 63 -8.86 4.22 -10.35
C SER A 63 -7.53 3.49 -10.21
N GLY A 64 -7.58 2.30 -9.64
CA GLY A 64 -6.39 1.53 -9.33
C GLY A 64 -6.73 0.21 -8.64
N CYS A 65 -5.71 -0.47 -8.14
CA CYS A 65 -5.80 -1.84 -7.66
C CYS A 65 -5.09 -1.98 -6.32
N PHE A 66 -5.80 -2.52 -5.32
CA PHE A 66 -5.17 -2.96 -4.07
C PHE A 66 -4.41 -4.26 -4.32
N CYS A 67 -3.15 -4.33 -3.93
CA CYS A 67 -2.35 -5.53 -4.04
C CYS A 67 -1.34 -5.60 -2.89
N TYR A 68 -0.44 -6.56 -2.94
CA TYR A 68 0.54 -6.81 -1.89
C TYR A 68 1.94 -6.88 -2.50
N LEU A 69 2.91 -6.39 -1.73
CA LEU A 69 4.32 -6.63 -1.94
C LEU A 69 4.65 -8.12 -1.78
N GLU A 70 5.87 -8.49 -2.14
CA GLU A 70 6.36 -9.85 -2.01
C GLU A 70 6.24 -10.41 -0.58
N GLU A 71 6.33 -11.73 -0.48
CA GLU A 71 6.23 -12.50 0.78
C GLU A 71 4.85 -12.55 1.48
N PHE A 72 3.83 -11.82 1.01
CA PHE A 72 2.48 -12.00 1.53
C PHE A 72 1.86 -13.33 1.04
N THR A 73 1.44 -14.19 1.98
CA THR A 73 1.05 -15.59 1.70
C THR A 73 -0.40 -15.94 2.09
N GLN A 74 -1.24 -14.98 2.47
CA GLN A 74 -2.32 -15.28 3.43
C GLN A 74 -3.74 -15.48 2.87
N VAL A 75 -3.98 -15.59 1.56
CA VAL A 75 -5.35 -15.79 1.06
C VAL A 75 -5.51 -17.13 0.33
N VAL A 76 -5.98 -18.16 1.06
CA VAL A 76 -6.19 -19.53 0.55
C VAL A 76 -7.40 -19.62 -0.38
N THR A 77 -8.34 -18.68 -0.28
CA THR A 77 -9.65 -18.73 -0.95
C THR A 77 -9.70 -18.02 -2.29
N GLU A 78 -8.67 -17.26 -2.65
CA GLU A 78 -8.67 -16.38 -3.83
C GLU A 78 -7.58 -16.76 -4.82
N THR A 79 -7.81 -16.48 -6.10
CA THR A 79 -6.84 -16.77 -7.14
C THR A 79 -5.67 -15.80 -7.02
N ARG A 80 -4.46 -16.35 -6.89
CA ARG A 80 -3.21 -15.58 -6.80
C ARG A 80 -2.76 -15.16 -8.20
N HIS A 81 -2.64 -13.86 -8.42
CA HIS A 81 -2.12 -13.24 -9.62
C HIS A 81 -0.82 -12.50 -9.32
N ILE A 82 0.10 -12.54 -10.29
CA ILE A 82 1.43 -11.97 -10.13
C ILE A 82 1.72 -11.04 -11.29
N GLY A 83 2.16 -9.84 -10.95
CA GLY A 83 2.76 -8.88 -11.87
C GLY A 83 4.08 -8.39 -11.29
N PHE A 84 4.86 -7.75 -12.12
CA PHE A 84 6.17 -7.22 -11.75
C PHE A 84 6.25 -5.75 -12.08
N LEU A 85 6.86 -4.99 -11.18
CA LEU A 85 6.99 -3.54 -11.29
C LEU A 85 8.46 -3.16 -11.06
N PRO A 86 9.02 -2.17 -11.79
CA PRO A 86 10.40 -1.75 -11.58
C PRO A 86 10.63 -1.27 -10.15
N ARG A 87 11.72 -1.73 -9.51
CA ARG A 87 12.06 -1.45 -8.11
C ARG A 87 12.15 0.05 -7.78
N GLU A 88 12.50 0.87 -8.76
CA GLU A 88 12.59 2.32 -8.66
C GLU A 88 11.22 3.04 -8.61
N SER A 89 10.12 2.31 -8.74
CA SER A 89 8.79 2.93 -8.82
C SER A 89 8.28 3.35 -7.45
N VAL A 90 7.48 4.42 -7.44
CA VAL A 90 6.79 4.92 -6.25
C VAL A 90 5.37 4.40 -6.23
N ILE A 91 4.96 3.80 -5.12
CA ILE A 91 3.63 3.20 -4.92
C ILE A 91 2.94 3.82 -3.71
N TRP A 92 1.63 3.60 -3.60
CA TRP A 92 0.90 3.94 -2.38
C TRP A 92 0.99 2.79 -1.39
N VAL A 93 1.34 3.09 -0.15
CA VAL A 93 1.38 2.13 0.95
C VAL A 93 0.62 2.67 2.15
N ARG A 94 0.24 1.80 3.09
CA ARG A 94 -0.33 2.23 4.37
C ARG A 94 0.59 3.24 5.07
N ASN A 95 0.01 4.31 5.59
CA ASN A 95 0.67 5.31 6.45
C ASN A 95 0.97 4.71 7.83
N LYS A 96 1.80 3.69 7.86
CA LYS A 96 2.28 2.98 9.03
C LYS A 96 3.75 2.65 8.83
N SER A 97 4.56 3.00 9.82
CA SER A 97 5.97 2.63 9.86
C SER A 97 6.16 1.19 10.30
N HIS A 98 7.42 0.75 10.34
CA HIS A 98 7.81 -0.53 10.89
C HIS A 98 7.96 -0.51 12.43
N LEU A 99 7.81 0.65 13.08
CA LEU A 99 8.09 0.85 14.51
C LEU A 99 6.83 0.70 15.38
N GLY A 100 7.02 0.23 16.62
CA GLY A 100 6.07 0.42 17.73
C GLY A 100 4.64 -0.03 17.45
N GLY A 101 4.45 -1.15 16.75
CA GLY A 101 3.10 -1.63 16.38
C GLY A 101 2.50 -0.97 15.13
N GLY A 102 3.30 -0.23 14.36
CA GLY A 102 2.87 0.42 13.13
C GLY A 102 2.53 1.89 13.33
N ILE A 103 3.37 2.62 14.08
CA ILE A 103 3.20 4.07 14.32
C ILE A 103 3.14 4.80 12.97
N PRO A 104 2.15 5.67 12.71
CA PRO A 104 2.04 6.37 11.43
C PRO A 104 3.22 7.31 11.15
N TYR A 105 3.54 7.50 9.86
CA TYR A 105 4.48 8.54 9.44
C TYR A 105 3.90 9.93 9.68
N PHE A 106 2.62 10.12 9.35
CA PHE A 106 1.86 11.35 9.61
C PHE A 106 0.68 11.05 10.51
N ASN A 107 0.53 11.79 11.62
CA ASN A 107 -0.57 11.61 12.58
C ASN A 107 -1.13 12.92 13.15
N ARG A 108 -0.63 14.08 12.71
CA ARG A 108 -1.09 15.41 13.13
C ARG A 108 -1.49 16.23 11.93
N PHE A 109 -2.60 16.96 12.05
CA PHE A 109 -3.18 17.71 10.94
C PHE A 109 -3.22 19.19 11.25
N VAL A 110 -2.60 19.99 10.38
CA VAL A 110 -2.61 21.45 10.48
C VAL A 110 -3.73 21.95 9.57
N HIS A 111 -4.83 22.41 10.16
CA HIS A 111 -5.90 23.08 9.44
C HIS A 111 -5.52 24.56 9.22
N PRO A 112 -5.51 25.08 7.99
CA PRO A 112 -5.21 26.49 7.76
C PRO A 112 -6.29 27.46 8.27
N LEU A 113 -7.46 26.98 8.74
CA LEU A 113 -8.63 27.85 9.00
C LEU A 113 -9.53 27.47 10.22
N VAL A 114 -9.16 26.55 11.11
CA VAL A 114 -10.02 26.21 12.26
C VAL A 114 -9.21 26.03 13.54
N GLU A 115 -9.54 26.84 14.55
CA GLU A 115 -9.06 26.73 15.93
C GLU A 115 -9.42 25.36 16.53
N GLU A 116 -8.48 24.85 17.33
CA GLU A 116 -8.50 23.62 18.13
C GLU A 116 -9.88 22.99 18.37
N GLY A 117 -10.18 21.95 17.61
CA GLY A 117 -11.21 20.96 17.93
C GLY A 117 -10.60 19.80 18.73
N THR A 118 -11.34 19.31 19.72
CA THR A 118 -10.95 18.28 20.70
C THR A 118 -10.29 17.03 20.08
N ASP A 119 -9.17 16.63 20.68
CA ASP A 119 -8.13 15.69 20.19
C ASP A 119 -8.57 14.28 19.70
N ASP A 120 -9.76 13.80 20.04
CA ASP A 120 -10.04 12.34 19.97
C ASP A 120 -10.72 11.87 18.66
N ASP A 121 -11.27 12.79 17.85
CA ASP A 121 -11.95 12.45 16.57
C ASP A 121 -11.03 12.60 15.33
N ASN A 122 -9.79 13.04 15.55
CA ASN A 122 -8.82 13.34 14.50
C ASN A 122 -7.92 12.15 14.09
N MET A 123 -8.10 10.94 14.62
CA MET A 123 -7.36 9.78 14.08
C MET A 123 -8.02 9.28 12.79
N ILE A 124 -7.62 9.85 11.66
CA ILE A 124 -7.97 9.33 10.33
C ILE A 124 -7.38 7.93 10.18
N LYS A 125 -8.24 6.93 10.41
CA LYS A 125 -7.99 5.51 10.15
C LYS A 125 -8.14 5.28 8.64
N ASP A 126 -7.24 4.50 8.05
CA ASP A 126 -7.15 4.23 6.60
C ASP A 126 -6.48 5.37 5.78
N THR A 127 -5.23 5.68 6.14
CA THR A 127 -4.38 6.63 5.41
C THR A 127 -3.30 5.93 4.59
N TRP A 128 -2.98 6.52 3.44
CA TRP A 128 -1.99 6.05 2.48
C TRP A 128 -0.96 7.13 2.20
N VAL A 129 0.29 6.75 1.98
CA VAL A 129 1.42 7.63 1.65
C VAL A 129 2.14 7.07 0.43
N LYS A 130 2.88 7.92 -0.28
CA LYS A 130 3.76 7.48 -1.35
C LYS A 130 5.06 6.95 -0.73
N MET A 131 5.59 5.88 -1.30
CA MET A 131 6.86 5.28 -0.89
C MET A 131 7.49 4.61 -2.10
N SER A 132 8.81 4.71 -2.24
CA SER A 132 9.56 3.90 -3.21
C SER A 132 9.34 2.42 -2.89
N ILE A 133 9.30 1.55 -3.91
CA ILE A 133 9.19 0.10 -3.65
C ILE A 133 10.39 -0.38 -2.81
N GLU A 134 11.58 0.14 -3.06
CA GLU A 134 12.78 -0.18 -2.27
C GLU A 134 12.58 0.09 -0.78
N ASP A 135 12.10 1.27 -0.40
CA ASP A 135 11.82 1.62 0.99
C ASP A 135 10.66 0.80 1.56
N ALA A 136 9.67 0.45 0.75
CA ALA A 136 8.55 -0.38 1.19
C ALA A 136 8.98 -1.83 1.50
N LEU A 137 9.92 -2.37 0.72
CA LEU A 137 10.55 -3.66 0.99
C LEU A 137 11.43 -3.59 2.24
N GLU A 138 12.25 -2.56 2.39
CA GLU A 138 13.07 -2.37 3.60
C GLU A 138 12.19 -2.24 4.85
N ARG A 139 11.10 -1.47 4.78
CA ARG A 139 10.09 -1.37 5.85
C ARG A 139 9.52 -2.74 6.23
N THR A 140 9.22 -3.57 5.23
CA THR A 140 8.68 -4.92 5.42
C THR A 140 9.73 -5.83 6.07
N TYR A 141 10.97 -5.77 5.61
CA TYR A 141 12.11 -6.49 6.18
C TYR A 141 12.36 -6.10 7.65
N LEU A 142 12.44 -4.81 7.95
CA LEU A 142 12.66 -4.29 9.31
C LEU A 142 11.59 -4.77 10.29
N TRP A 143 10.32 -4.77 9.87
CA TRP A 143 9.24 -5.33 10.68
C TRP A 143 9.39 -6.83 10.89
N LYS A 144 9.63 -7.59 9.82
CA LYS A 144 9.79 -9.05 9.90
C LYS A 144 10.94 -9.44 10.84
N LYS A 145 12.03 -8.67 10.80
CA LYS A 145 13.19 -8.87 11.66
C LYS A 145 12.85 -8.73 13.14
N GLU A 146 11.99 -7.77 13.50
CA GLU A 146 11.59 -7.50 14.88
C GLU A 146 10.49 -8.46 15.37
N TYR A 147 9.48 -8.72 14.54
CA TYR A 147 8.24 -9.39 14.96
C TYR A 147 8.06 -10.81 14.39
N GLY A 148 8.97 -11.28 13.53
CA GLY A 148 8.98 -12.62 12.93
C GLY A 148 7.89 -12.91 11.89
N SER A 149 6.81 -12.13 11.86
CA SER A 149 5.66 -12.30 10.96
C SER A 149 5.26 -10.98 10.29
N LEU A 150 4.69 -11.08 9.08
CA LEU A 150 4.26 -9.93 8.29
C LEU A 150 2.74 -9.76 8.39
N PRO A 151 2.24 -8.69 9.04
CA PRO A 151 0.83 -8.37 9.00
C PRO A 151 0.43 -7.85 7.62
N GLU A 152 -0.80 -8.11 7.20
CA GLU A 152 -1.31 -7.71 5.89
C GLU A 152 -1.04 -6.23 5.55
N TRP A 153 -1.30 -5.31 6.49
CA TRP A 153 -1.18 -3.88 6.24
C TRP A 153 0.24 -3.41 5.89
N ILE A 154 1.29 -4.18 6.21
CA ILE A 154 2.67 -3.75 5.92
C ILE A 154 3.09 -4.07 4.50
N THR A 155 2.51 -5.13 3.94
CA THR A 155 2.72 -5.55 2.56
C THR A 155 1.68 -4.96 1.62
N GLU A 156 0.53 -4.54 2.13
CA GLU A 156 -0.55 -3.94 1.35
C GLU A 156 -0.12 -2.62 0.68
N CYS A 157 -0.35 -2.56 -0.62
CA CYS A 157 -0.09 -1.41 -1.46
C CYS A 157 -1.28 -1.13 -2.39
N TYR A 158 -1.30 0.07 -2.94
CA TYR A 158 -2.27 0.51 -3.93
C TYR A 158 -1.54 1.02 -5.18
N LEU A 159 -1.85 0.42 -6.32
CA LEU A 159 -1.30 0.80 -7.61
C LEU A 159 -2.32 1.63 -8.37
N MET A 160 -1.90 2.79 -8.87
CA MET A 160 -2.71 3.58 -9.78
C MET A 160 -2.90 2.82 -11.10
N GLU A 161 -3.98 3.11 -11.84
CA GLU A 161 -4.29 2.44 -13.11
C GLU A 161 -3.10 2.42 -14.10
N GLU A 162 -2.36 3.52 -14.20
CA GLU A 162 -1.18 3.62 -15.07
C GLU A 162 -0.03 2.70 -14.65
N GLN A 163 0.09 2.40 -13.36
CA GLN A 163 1.06 1.44 -12.85
C GLN A 163 0.63 0.00 -13.13
N VAL A 164 -0.68 -0.27 -12.98
CA VAL A 164 -1.27 -1.58 -13.30
C VAL A 164 -1.09 -1.92 -14.78
N LYS A 165 -1.33 -0.97 -15.69
CA LYS A 165 -1.10 -1.14 -17.14
C LYS A 165 0.35 -1.43 -17.51
N ARG A 166 1.31 -1.05 -16.66
CA ARG A 166 2.75 -1.24 -16.87
C ARG A 166 3.31 -2.50 -16.18
N LEU A 167 2.46 -3.27 -15.48
CA LEU A 167 2.88 -4.52 -14.88
C LEU A 167 3.44 -5.45 -15.95
N VAL A 168 4.66 -5.92 -15.72
CA VAL A 168 5.23 -7.01 -16.50
C VAL A 168 4.65 -8.30 -15.96
N TYR A 169 4.02 -9.10 -16.80
CA TYR A 169 3.46 -10.39 -16.38
C TYR A 169 4.46 -11.51 -16.69
N PRO A 170 4.54 -12.53 -15.81
CA PRO A 170 5.39 -13.67 -16.08
C PRO A 170 4.95 -14.33 -17.39
N SER A 171 5.91 -14.51 -18.29
CA SER A 171 5.77 -15.39 -19.45
C SER A 171 5.43 -16.81 -18.98
N THR A 172 4.87 -17.64 -19.86
CA THR A 172 4.51 -19.03 -19.53
C THR A 172 5.67 -19.83 -18.93
N ASN A 173 6.92 -19.45 -19.24
CA ASN A 173 8.14 -20.06 -18.69
C ASN A 173 8.48 -19.59 -17.26
N GLU A 174 8.16 -18.35 -16.88
CA GLU A 174 8.42 -17.81 -15.54
C GLU A 174 7.45 -18.37 -14.48
N LYS A 175 6.22 -18.72 -14.88
CA LYS A 175 5.29 -19.49 -14.02
C LYS A 175 5.89 -20.83 -13.60
N THR A 176 6.65 -21.47 -14.48
CA THR A 176 7.35 -22.73 -14.21
C THR A 176 8.47 -22.51 -13.17
N LEU A 177 9.20 -21.40 -13.23
CA LEU A 177 10.27 -21.08 -12.28
C LEU A 177 9.75 -20.83 -10.86
N GLU A 178 8.62 -20.12 -10.69
CA GLU A 178 7.97 -19.98 -9.38
C GLU A 178 7.50 -21.34 -8.82
N PHE A 179 6.95 -22.23 -9.66
CA PHE A 179 6.55 -23.58 -9.22
C PHE A 179 7.73 -24.40 -8.67
N TRP A 180 8.93 -24.21 -9.23
CA TRP A 180 10.15 -24.86 -8.75
C TRP A 180 10.70 -24.23 -7.47
N LEU A 181 10.64 -22.90 -7.33
CA LEU A 181 11.11 -22.19 -6.14
C LEU A 181 10.17 -22.34 -4.94
N SER A 182 8.87 -22.57 -5.14
CA SER A 182 7.90 -22.80 -4.04
C SER A 182 7.89 -24.24 -3.50
N LYS A 183 8.69 -25.15 -4.07
CA LYS A 183 8.76 -26.58 -3.69
C LYS A 183 10.04 -26.96 -2.95
N ASN A 184 10.98 -26.03 -2.79
CA ASN A 184 12.20 -26.18 -2.00
C ASN A 184 12.13 -25.30 -0.76
#